data_AF-W0ZCW9-F1
#
_entry.id   AF-W0ZCW9-F1
#
_cell.length_a   1.000
_cell.length_b   1.000
_cell.length_c   1.000
_cell.angle_alpha   90.00
_cell.angle_beta   90.00
_cell.angle_gamma   90.00
#
_symmetry.space_group_name_H-M   'P 1'
#
loop_
_entity.id
_entity.type
_entity.pdbx_description
1 polymer ?
#
loop_
_entity_poly.entity_id
_entity_poly.type
_entity_poly.pdbx_seq_one_letter_code
_entity_poly.pdbx_strand_id
1 'polypeptide(L)'
;MRATVQNYIRAERERREENGEKGFSLIELIIVVVILGILAAIAIPTFISIQGTAETNALKASAANGASVAAAAYANNTAVTADSFKSLNTDSVVVTLKSGTTLTDFCVQAAKNGKTQTSGPGC
;
A
#
# COMPACT_ATOMS: atom_id res chain seq x y z
N MET A 1 2.97 13.46 -70.04
CA MET A 1 3.31 13.78 -68.63
C MET A 1 2.20 13.44 -67.62
N ARG A 2 0.90 13.52 -67.96
CA ARG A 2 -0.21 13.19 -67.04
C ARG A 2 -0.33 11.70 -66.66
N ALA A 3 0.01 10.78 -67.57
CA ALA A 3 -0.10 9.34 -67.32
C ALA A 3 0.88 8.83 -66.25
N THR A 4 2.11 9.36 -66.21
CA THR A 4 3.12 8.97 -65.22
C THR A 4 2.74 9.39 -63.80
N VAL A 5 2.13 10.57 -63.66
CA VAL A 5 1.64 11.09 -62.37
C VAL A 5 0.45 10.26 -61.87
N GLN A 6 -0.46 9.86 -62.76
CA GLN A 6 -1.60 9.01 -62.42
C GLN A 6 -1.16 7.62 -61.94
N ASN A 7 -0.14 7.04 -62.58
CA ASN A 7 0.41 5.74 -62.19
C ASN A 7 1.13 5.81 -60.83
N TYR A 8 1.82 6.92 -60.54
CA TYR A 8 2.46 7.12 -59.24
C TYR A 8 1.44 7.27 -58.09
N ILE A 9 0.34 7.99 -58.32
CA ILE A 9 -0.72 8.17 -57.30
C ILE A 9 -1.47 6.87 -56.99
N ARG A 10 -1.67 5.99 -57.99
CA ARG A 10 -2.28 4.67 -57.75
C ARG A 10 -1.40 3.75 -56.91
N ALA A 11 -0.09 3.71 -57.20
CA ALA A 11 0.85 2.90 -56.43
C ALA A 11 0.93 3.32 -54.95
N GLU A 12 0.77 4.62 -54.65
CA GLU A 12 0.82 5.11 -53.27
C GLU A 12 -0.47 4.84 -52.48
N ARG A 13 -1.64 4.81 -53.15
CA ARG A 13 -2.90 4.37 -52.52
C ARG A 13 -2.88 2.89 -52.21
N GLU A 14 -2.38 2.07 -53.12
CA GLU A 14 -2.22 0.63 -52.91
C GLU A 14 -1.30 0.36 -51.71
N ARG A 15 -0.20 1.10 -51.53
CA ARG A 15 0.68 0.98 -50.34
C ARG A 15 0.01 1.40 -49.03
N ARG A 16 -0.87 2.42 -49.03
CA ARG A 16 -1.61 2.83 -47.82
C ARG A 16 -2.66 1.80 -47.41
N GLU A 17 -3.30 1.15 -48.38
CA GLU A 17 -4.22 0.03 -48.13
C GLU A 17 -3.47 -1.22 -47.68
N GLU A 18 -2.28 -1.49 -48.23
CA GLU A 18 -1.40 -2.60 -47.85
C GLU A 18 -0.84 -2.44 -46.42
N ASN A 19 -0.58 -1.20 -45.98
CA ASN A 19 -0.16 -0.89 -44.61
C ASN A 19 -1.30 -0.81 -43.59
N GLY A 20 -2.56 -1.02 -44.02
CA GLY A 20 -3.69 -1.34 -43.14
C GLY A 20 -3.73 -0.53 -41.84
N GLU A 21 -3.65 0.81 -41.92
CA GLU A 21 -3.77 1.70 -40.77
C GLU A 21 -5.22 1.68 -40.26
N LYS A 22 -5.59 0.60 -39.57
CA LYS A 22 -6.87 0.41 -38.91
C LYS A 22 -6.87 1.30 -37.65
N GLY A 23 -7.68 2.36 -37.67
CA GLY A 23 -7.94 3.16 -36.48
C GLY A 23 -8.60 2.33 -35.37
N PHE A 24 -8.35 2.71 -34.12
CA PHE A 24 -8.96 2.08 -32.94
C PHE A 24 -10.49 2.25 -33.00
N SER A 25 -11.24 1.16 -32.88
CA SER A 25 -12.69 1.22 -32.89
C SER A 25 -13.24 1.72 -31.56
N LEU A 26 -14.29 2.54 -31.60
CA LEU A 26 -14.98 2.97 -30.37
C LEU A 26 -15.52 1.77 -29.57
N ILE A 27 -15.92 0.68 -30.26
CA ILE A 27 -16.39 -0.52 -29.57
C ILE A 27 -15.25 -1.27 -28.86
N GLU A 28 -14.03 -1.22 -29.39
CA GLU A 28 -12.86 -1.82 -28.74
C GLU A 28 -12.56 -1.10 -27.43
N LEU A 29 -12.64 0.24 -27.43
CA LEU A 29 -12.43 1.03 -26.22
C LEU A 29 -13.54 0.80 -25.19
N ILE A 30 -14.80 0.67 -25.62
CA ILE A 30 -15.94 0.41 -24.74
C ILE A 30 -15.80 -0.95 -24.05
N ILE A 31 -15.45 -2.01 -24.78
CA ILE A 31 -15.30 -3.35 -24.19
C ILE A 31 -14.16 -3.36 -23.17
N VAL A 32 -13.06 -2.67 -23.43
CA VAL A 32 -11.93 -2.58 -22.49
C VAL A 32 -12.35 -1.92 -21.19
N VAL A 33 -13.04 -0.78 -21.22
CA VAL A 33 -13.47 -0.10 -19.98
C VAL A 33 -14.55 -0.90 -19.23
N VAL A 34 -15.39 -1.66 -19.93
CA VAL A 34 -16.35 -2.58 -19.31
C VAL A 34 -15.62 -3.68 -18.54
N ILE A 35 -14.62 -4.33 -19.16
CA ILE A 35 -13.83 -5.37 -18.48
C ILE A 35 -13.06 -4.78 -17.30
N LEU A 36 -12.40 -3.64 -17.48
CA LEU A 36 -11.69 -2.94 -16.38
C LEU A 36 -12.64 -2.55 -15.25
N GLY A 37 -13.88 -2.16 -15.56
CA GLY A 37 -14.92 -1.86 -14.57
C GLY A 37 -15.29 -3.07 -13.72
N ILE A 38 -15.48 -4.24 -14.34
CA ILE A 38 -15.77 -5.50 -13.62
C ILE A 38 -14.59 -5.89 -12.72
N LEU A 39 -13.37 -5.80 -13.23
CA LEU A 39 -12.17 -6.10 -12.45
C LEU A 39 -12.01 -5.15 -11.25
N ALA A 40 -12.21 -3.84 -11.47
CA ALA A 40 -12.12 -2.84 -10.41
C ALA A 40 -13.18 -3.05 -9.32
N ALA A 41 -14.41 -3.43 -9.69
CA ALA A 41 -15.49 -3.69 -8.73
C ALA A 41 -15.14 -4.79 -7.71
N ILE A 42 -14.38 -5.82 -8.13
CA ILE A 42 -13.94 -6.92 -7.27
C ILE A 42 -12.62 -6.57 -6.54
N ALA A 43 -11.70 -5.89 -7.23
CA ALA A 43 -10.37 -5.59 -6.71
C ALA A 43 -10.38 -4.51 -5.62
N ILE A 44 -11.22 -3.48 -5.73
CA ILE A 44 -11.26 -2.37 -4.76
C ILE A 44 -11.60 -2.83 -3.33
N PRO A 45 -12.70 -3.56 -3.06
CA PRO A 45 -13.05 -3.95 -1.69
C PRO A 45 -12.01 -4.90 -1.07
N THR A 46 -11.47 -5.81 -1.87
CA THR A 46 -10.44 -6.75 -1.41
C THR A 46 -9.13 -6.03 -1.06
N PHE A 47 -8.72 -5.07 -1.88
CA PHE A 47 -7.52 -4.26 -1.63
C PHE A 47 -7.65 -3.40 -0.36
N ILE A 48 -8.81 -2.81 -0.09
CA ILE A 48 -9.06 -2.05 1.16
C ILE A 48 -8.96 -2.98 2.39
N SER A 49 -9.54 -4.18 2.31
CA SER A 49 -9.46 -5.17 3.40
C SER A 49 -8.03 -5.62 3.71
N ILE A 50 -7.23 -5.89 2.67
CA ILE A 50 -5.82 -6.27 2.82
C ILE A 50 -5.03 -5.14 3.46
N GLN A 51 -5.23 -3.89 3.03
CA GLN A 51 -4.57 -2.74 3.63
C GLN A 51 -4.93 -2.58 5.11
N GLY A 52 -6.21 -2.73 5.47
CA GLY A 52 -6.64 -2.66 6.88
C GLY A 52 -6.02 -3.75 7.76
N THR A 53 -5.89 -4.95 7.22
CA THR A 53 -5.23 -6.09 7.90
C THR A 53 -3.72 -5.87 8.01
N ALA A 54 -3.09 -5.39 6.94
CA ALA A 54 -1.66 -5.07 6.93
C ALA A 54 -1.30 -3.97 7.93
N GLU A 55 -2.14 -2.93 8.04
CA GLU A 55 -1.99 -1.89 9.05
C GLU A 55 -2.10 -2.43 10.47
N THR A 56 -3.08 -3.30 10.73
CA THR A 56 -3.27 -3.91 12.06
C THR A 56 -2.08 -4.80 12.41
N ASN A 57 -1.57 -5.58 11.46
CA ASN A 57 -0.39 -6.42 11.65
C ASN A 57 0.88 -5.59 11.88
N ALA A 58 1.05 -4.48 11.15
CA ALA A 58 2.16 -3.56 11.33
C ALA A 58 2.13 -2.90 12.72
N LEU A 59 0.94 -2.49 13.20
CA LEU A 59 0.78 -1.98 14.56
C LEU A 59 1.08 -3.04 15.62
N LYS A 60 0.65 -4.28 15.41
CA LYS A 60 0.97 -5.40 16.32
C LYS A 60 2.47 -5.66 16.40
N ALA A 61 3.16 -5.63 15.26
CA ALA A 61 4.62 -5.75 15.21
C ALA A 61 5.31 -4.57 15.91
N SER A 62 4.84 -3.35 15.69
CA SER A 62 5.36 -2.15 16.36
C SER A 62 5.18 -2.21 17.87
N ALA A 63 4.02 -2.66 18.36
CA ALA A 63 3.77 -2.88 19.79
C ALA A 63 4.70 -3.95 20.37
N ALA A 64 4.91 -5.07 19.67
CA ALA A 64 5.81 -6.13 20.10
C ALA A 64 7.29 -5.67 20.15
N ASN A 65 7.72 -4.88 19.17
CA ASN A 65 9.06 -4.25 19.18
C ASN A 65 9.19 -3.24 20.32
N GLY A 66 8.14 -2.48 20.61
CA GLY A 66 8.12 -1.62 21.79
C GLY A 66 8.20 -2.42 23.09
N ALA A 67 7.49 -3.55 23.18
CA ALA A 67 7.54 -4.42 24.34
C ALA A 67 8.94 -5.01 24.58
N SER A 68 9.69 -5.37 23.52
CA SER A 68 11.06 -5.84 23.67
C SER A 68 12.02 -4.74 24.14
N VAL A 69 11.83 -3.50 23.68
CA VAL A 69 12.58 -2.33 24.18
C VAL A 69 12.27 -2.07 25.66
N ALA A 70 10.99 -2.10 26.05
CA ALA A 70 10.58 -1.91 27.44
C ALA A 70 11.12 -3.04 28.33
N ALA A 71 11.00 -4.29 27.90
CA ALA A 71 11.56 -5.44 28.63
C ALA A 71 13.07 -5.31 28.83
N ALA A 72 13.81 -4.90 27.81
CA ALA A 72 15.26 -4.70 27.91
C ALA A 72 15.59 -3.56 28.89
N ALA A 73 14.84 -2.46 28.88
CA ALA A 73 15.05 -1.37 29.83
C ALA A 73 14.79 -1.83 31.28
N TYR A 74 13.65 -2.47 31.55
CA TYR A 74 13.34 -2.97 32.89
C TYR A 74 14.30 -4.08 33.36
N ALA A 75 14.81 -4.92 32.45
CA ALA A 75 15.82 -5.93 32.76
C ALA A 75 17.15 -5.28 33.19
N ASN A 76 17.49 -4.13 32.61
CA ASN A 76 18.65 -3.33 32.97
C ASN A 76 18.38 -2.35 34.12
N ASN A 77 17.21 -2.43 34.76
CA ASN A 77 16.78 -1.52 35.82
C ASN A 77 16.83 -0.03 35.40
N THR A 78 16.61 0.26 34.10
CA THR A 78 16.51 1.61 33.57
C THR A 78 15.04 2.01 33.40
N ALA A 79 14.76 3.30 33.64
CA ALA A 79 13.42 3.83 33.46
C ALA A 79 13.06 3.86 31.96
N VAL A 80 11.87 3.34 31.63
CA VAL A 80 11.27 3.51 30.31
C VAL A 80 10.66 4.89 30.23
N THR A 81 11.14 5.71 29.29
CA THR A 81 10.63 7.07 29.02
C THR A 81 10.11 7.17 27.60
N ALA A 82 9.55 8.31 27.22
CA ALA A 82 9.11 8.55 25.85
C ALA A 82 10.27 8.40 24.83
N ASP A 83 11.50 8.73 25.23
CA ASP A 83 12.69 8.60 24.38
C ASP A 83 13.08 7.14 24.12
N SER A 84 12.71 6.21 25.01
CA SER A 84 12.97 4.78 24.83
C SER A 84 12.35 4.25 23.53
N PHE A 85 11.23 4.84 23.07
CA PHE A 85 10.51 4.40 21.87
C PHE A 85 10.75 5.29 20.65
N LYS A 86 11.64 6.28 20.73
CA LYS A 86 11.81 7.30 19.69
C LYS A 86 12.15 6.73 18.32
N SER A 87 12.91 5.63 18.25
CA SER A 87 13.25 4.94 17.00
C SER A 87 12.09 4.17 16.37
N LEU A 88 11.04 3.86 17.15
CA LEU A 88 9.83 3.17 16.70
C LEU A 88 8.71 4.14 16.34
N ASN A 89 8.84 5.40 16.77
CA ASN A 89 7.89 6.46 16.46
C ASN A 89 8.13 7.02 15.06
N THR A 90 7.04 7.17 14.31
CA THR A 90 7.01 7.81 12.99
C THR A 90 5.87 8.82 12.97
N ASP A 91 5.78 9.67 11.94
CA ASP A 91 4.72 10.68 11.82
C ASP A 91 3.29 10.10 11.91
N SER A 92 3.12 8.80 11.63
CA SER A 92 1.82 8.13 11.65
C SER A 92 1.68 7.05 12.72
N VAL A 93 2.77 6.59 13.36
CA VAL A 93 2.74 5.51 14.36
C VAL A 93 3.41 5.99 15.63
N VAL A 94 2.68 5.95 16.74
CA VAL A 94 3.18 6.33 18.06
C VAL A 94 3.17 5.12 18.99
N VAL A 95 4.35 4.73 19.45
CA VAL A 95 4.63 3.69 20.45
C VAL A 95 4.89 4.35 21.79
N THR A 96 4.12 3.95 22.80
CA THR A 96 4.18 4.50 24.15
C THR A 96 3.99 3.42 25.20
N LEU A 97 4.50 3.65 26.40
CA LEU A 97 4.13 2.86 27.55
C LEU A 97 2.69 3.21 27.96
N LYS A 98 1.81 2.21 27.99
CA LYS A 98 0.40 2.37 28.37
C LYS A 98 0.21 2.25 29.88
N SER A 99 0.82 1.23 30.48
CA SER A 99 0.70 0.93 31.91
C SER A 99 1.84 0.01 32.37
N GLY A 100 2.03 -0.07 33.69
CA GLY A 100 3.00 -0.96 34.33
C GLY A 100 4.45 -0.50 34.18
N THR A 101 5.22 -0.64 35.25
CA THR A 101 6.62 -0.17 35.32
C THR A 101 7.60 -1.25 35.75
N THR A 102 7.17 -2.51 35.69
CA THR A 102 7.96 -3.67 36.12
C THR A 102 8.03 -4.70 35.01
N LEU A 103 9.05 -5.55 35.04
CA LEU A 103 9.28 -6.63 34.07
C LEU A 103 8.08 -7.56 33.87
N THR A 104 7.22 -7.70 34.87
CA THR A 104 6.10 -8.66 34.89
C THR A 104 4.75 -8.01 34.58
N ASP A 105 4.67 -6.67 34.50
CA ASP A 105 3.38 -5.96 34.44
C ASP A 105 3.35 -4.82 33.41
N PHE A 106 4.44 -4.60 32.66
CA PHE A 106 4.45 -3.53 31.67
C PHE A 106 3.54 -3.82 30.48
N CYS A 107 2.98 -2.76 29.90
CA CYS A 107 2.18 -2.80 28.70
C CYS A 107 2.56 -1.66 27.76
N VAL A 108 2.96 -1.99 26.53
CA VAL A 108 3.30 -1.03 25.48
C VAL A 108 2.17 -0.97 24.47
N GLN A 109 1.86 0.23 23.97
CA GLN A 109 0.84 0.48 22.96
C GLN A 109 1.44 1.13 21.73
N ALA A 110 1.15 0.58 20.55
CA ALA A 110 1.35 1.24 19.26
C ALA A 110 -0.01 1.77 18.75
N ALA A 111 -0.05 3.03 18.32
CA ALA A 111 -1.25 3.69 17.86
C ALA A 111 -1.06 4.37 16.49
N LYS A 112 -2.08 4.29 15.62
CA LYS A 112 -2.19 5.02 14.35
C LYS A 112 -3.65 5.30 14.02
N ASN A 113 -4.00 6.56 13.76
CA ASN A 113 -5.35 6.97 13.34
C ASN A 113 -6.50 6.36 14.18
N GLY A 114 -6.34 6.33 15.51
CA GLY A 114 -7.34 5.78 16.44
C GLY A 114 -7.33 4.25 16.58
N LYS A 115 -6.58 3.51 15.76
CA LYS A 115 -6.31 2.08 15.97
C LYS A 115 -5.16 1.90 16.94
N THR A 116 -5.31 0.99 17.89
CA THR A 116 -4.27 0.67 18.88
C THR A 116 -4.01 -0.83 18.91
N GLN A 117 -2.75 -1.21 19.10
CA GLN A 117 -2.34 -2.58 19.42
C GLN A 117 -1.42 -2.51 20.63
N THR A 118 -1.56 -3.49 21.52
CA THR A 118 -0.79 -3.55 22.77
C THR A 118 0.05 -4.82 22.84
N SER A 119 1.19 -4.75 23.52
CA SER A 119 2.06 -5.88 23.77
C SER A 119 2.85 -5.70 25.06
N GLY A 120 2.98 -6.78 25.82
CA GLY A 120 3.61 -6.79 27.14
C GLY A 120 2.89 -7.77 28.07
N PRO A 121 3.50 -8.18 29.18
CA PRO A 121 2.90 -9.09 30.15
C PRO A 121 1.73 -8.50 30.95
N GLY A 122 1.61 -7.16 31.00
CA GLY A 122 0.46 -6.46 31.60
C GLY A 122 -0.59 -6.00 30.58
N CYS A 123 -0.50 -6.48 29.34
CA CYS A 123 -1.54 -6.39 28.33
C CYS A 123 -2.20 -7.77 28.14
#